data_AF-A0A2R3ZAF3-F1
#
_entry.id   AF-A0A2R3ZAF3-F1
#
_cell.length_a   1.000
_cell.length_b   1.000
_cell.length_c   1.000
_cell.angle_alpha   90.00
_cell.angle_beta   90.00
_cell.angle_gamma   90.00
#
_symmetry.space_group_name_H-M   'P 1'
#
loop_
_entity.id
_entity.type
_entity.pdbx_description
1 polymer ?
#
loop_
_entity_poly.entity_id
_entity_poly.type
_entity_poly.pdbx_seq_one_letter_code
_entity_poly.pdbx_strand_id
1 'polypeptide(L)'
;MDRISTIEPKIGFTFKANKVNYVIEDRLSIARAIEANKLELDLFDISTSTLKKSLIAVYNDLNGNNKERAVKFADAAAKVHNLVNGLEKNLKFQEAPVLRYCALYINAEGEDRRTIDEERITKKINDWQEGGYDFQGFFLLVLSVLPSVRKDYIRFIQDISKESQPKESPKKEA
;
A
#
# COMPACT_ATOMS: atom_id res chain seq x y z
N MET A 1 22.05 -16.46 1.52
CA MET A 1 21.27 -15.22 1.32
C MET A 1 19.90 -15.50 1.87
N ASP A 2 19.58 -14.95 3.04
CA ASP A 2 18.22 -15.05 3.57
C ASP A 2 17.28 -14.29 2.63
N ARG A 3 16.24 -14.98 2.18
CA ARG A 3 15.32 -14.50 1.15
C ARG A 3 14.33 -13.56 1.83
N ILE A 4 14.28 -12.31 1.38
CA ILE A 4 13.26 -11.35 1.83
C ILE A 4 11.89 -11.89 1.40
N SER A 5 10.92 -11.85 2.30
CA SER A 5 9.56 -12.36 2.09
C SER A 5 8.57 -11.22 1.86
N THR A 6 7.58 -11.45 0.99
CA THR A 6 6.51 -10.48 0.69
C THR A 6 5.18 -11.02 1.22
N ILE A 7 4.39 -10.20 1.91
CA ILE A 7 3.00 -10.59 2.26
C ILE A 7 2.09 -10.44 1.04
N GLU A 8 1.10 -11.33 0.92
CA GLU A 8 0.01 -11.12 -0.04
C GLU A 8 -1.02 -10.14 0.56
N PRO A 9 -1.37 -9.03 -0.12
CA PRO A 9 -2.29 -8.02 0.39
C PRO A 9 -3.76 -8.46 0.28
N LYS A 10 -4.08 -9.61 0.85
CA LYS A 10 -5.37 -10.30 0.74
C LYS A 10 -5.97 -10.59 2.11
N ILE A 11 -7.25 -10.27 2.27
CA ILE A 11 -8.01 -10.60 3.49
C ILE A 11 -8.02 -12.12 3.71
N GLY A 12 -7.78 -12.54 4.95
CA GLY A 12 -7.65 -13.94 5.34
C GLY A 12 -6.29 -14.56 5.02
N PHE A 13 -5.37 -13.83 4.37
CA PHE A 13 -4.00 -14.29 4.21
C PHE A 13 -3.33 -14.42 5.58
N THR A 14 -2.66 -15.53 5.80
CA THR A 14 -1.94 -15.84 7.03
C THR A 14 -0.46 -15.95 6.75
N PHE A 15 0.36 -15.37 7.61
CA PHE A 15 1.82 -15.45 7.50
C PHE A 15 2.46 -15.55 8.88
N LYS A 16 3.72 -15.98 8.91
CA LYS A 16 4.47 -16.18 10.16
C LYS A 16 5.65 -15.21 10.22
N ALA A 17 5.72 -14.41 11.27
CA ALA A 17 6.81 -13.46 11.50
C ALA A 17 7.26 -13.57 12.95
N ASN A 18 8.58 -13.64 13.19
CA ASN A 18 9.16 -13.90 14.51
C ASN A 18 8.44 -14.99 15.35
N LYS A 19 8.16 -16.13 14.73
CA LYS A 19 7.43 -17.27 15.32
C LYS A 19 5.94 -17.02 15.67
N VAL A 20 5.42 -15.81 15.43
CA VAL A 20 4.02 -15.45 15.63
C VAL A 20 3.24 -15.64 14.31
N ASN A 21 2.06 -16.24 14.40
CA ASN A 21 1.14 -16.34 13.28
C ASN A 21 0.26 -15.09 13.22
N TYR A 22 0.22 -14.45 12.05
CA TYR A 22 -0.60 -13.29 11.76
C TYR A 22 -1.67 -13.62 10.72
N VAL A 23 -2.81 -12.93 10.81
CA VAL A 23 -3.88 -12.95 9.82
C VAL A 23 -4.25 -11.53 9.42
N ILE A 24 -4.46 -11.30 8.13
CA ILE A 24 -5.00 -10.04 7.61
C ILE A 24 -6.54 -10.07 7.72
N GLU A 25 -7.11 -9.12 8.43
CA GLU A 25 -8.57 -8.98 8.62
C GLU A 25 -9.10 -7.73 7.89
N ASP A 26 -10.41 -7.69 7.60
CA ASP A 26 -11.05 -6.62 6.81
C ASP A 26 -11.85 -5.61 7.64
N ARG A 27 -11.92 -5.82 8.96
CA ARG A 27 -12.76 -5.05 9.86
C ARG A 27 -11.95 -4.58 11.06
N LEU A 28 -12.18 -3.32 11.43
CA LEU A 28 -11.65 -2.72 12.63
C LEU A 28 -12.75 -2.61 13.69
N SER A 29 -12.37 -2.72 14.96
CA SER A 29 -13.20 -2.23 16.06
C SER A 29 -13.33 -0.72 15.99
N ILE A 30 -14.28 -0.15 16.73
CA ILE A 30 -14.44 1.31 16.83
C ILE A 30 -13.15 1.98 17.32
N ALA A 31 -12.49 1.42 18.35
CA ALA A 31 -11.25 1.98 18.88
C ALA A 31 -10.13 1.98 17.83
N ARG A 32 -9.98 0.87 17.08
CA ARG A 32 -8.99 0.78 16.01
C ARG A 32 -9.32 1.66 14.81
N ALA A 33 -10.60 1.86 14.51
CA ALA A 33 -11.03 2.78 13.46
C ALA A 33 -10.72 4.24 13.82
N ILE A 34 -10.83 4.60 15.11
CA ILE A 34 -10.39 5.92 15.60
C ILE A 34 -8.88 6.09 15.41
N GLU A 35 -8.07 5.07 15.74
CA GLU A 35 -6.63 5.11 15.46
C GLU A 35 -6.32 5.14 13.97
N ALA A 36 -7.06 4.40 13.15
CA ALA A 36 -6.93 4.41 11.69
C ALA A 36 -7.14 5.82 11.13
N ASN A 37 -8.16 6.55 11.60
CA ASN A 37 -8.42 7.92 11.16
C ASN A 37 -7.27 8.88 11.52
N LYS A 38 -6.65 8.73 12.70
CA LYS A 38 -5.47 9.53 13.08
C LYS A 38 -4.29 9.23 12.17
N LEU A 39 -4.02 7.94 11.93
CA LEU A 39 -2.95 7.50 11.04
C LEU A 39 -3.21 7.86 9.58
N GLU A 40 -4.47 7.92 9.14
CA GLU A 40 -4.83 8.41 7.82
C GLU A 40 -4.44 9.88 7.67
N LEU A 41 -4.74 10.72 8.66
CA LEU A 41 -4.28 12.10 8.65
C LEU A 41 -2.75 12.15 8.53
N ASP A 42 -2.00 11.35 9.29
CA ASP A 42 -0.53 11.29 9.19
C ASP A 42 -0.04 10.76 7.81
N LEU A 43 -0.70 9.74 7.25
CA LEU A 43 -0.44 9.22 5.89
C LEU A 43 -0.65 10.31 4.83
N PHE A 44 -1.64 11.18 5.05
CA PHE A 44 -1.96 12.31 4.18
C PHE A 44 -1.18 13.60 4.53
N ASP A 45 -0.56 13.68 5.70
CA ASP A 45 0.25 14.82 6.17
C ASP A 45 1.74 14.67 5.83
N ILE A 46 2.18 13.51 5.33
CA ILE A 46 3.39 13.39 4.48
C ILE A 46 3.14 14.15 3.17
N SER A 47 3.11 15.48 3.25
CA SER A 47 2.98 16.46 2.18
C SER A 47 2.07 16.02 1.01
N THR A 48 0.78 15.80 1.26
CA THR A 48 -0.20 15.46 0.20
C THR A 48 -0.14 16.36 -1.01
N SER A 49 0.26 17.63 -0.88
CA SER A 49 0.47 18.48 -2.06
C SER A 49 1.66 18.02 -2.90
N THR A 50 2.81 17.69 -2.30
CA THR A 50 4.06 17.40 -3.00
C THR A 50 4.10 15.98 -3.53
N LEU A 51 3.64 15.01 -2.74
CA LEU A 51 3.55 13.61 -3.17
C LEU A 51 2.52 13.44 -4.28
N LYS A 52 1.29 13.97 -4.10
CA LYS A 52 0.26 13.94 -5.13
C LYS A 52 0.71 14.65 -6.40
N LYS A 53 1.34 15.83 -6.31
CA LYS A 53 1.90 16.53 -7.49
C LYS A 53 2.96 15.69 -8.19
N SER A 54 3.82 15.02 -7.44
CA SER A 54 4.89 14.18 -7.99
C SER A 54 4.34 12.96 -8.70
N LEU A 55 3.35 12.28 -8.10
CA LEU A 55 2.67 11.13 -8.70
C LEU A 55 1.86 11.53 -9.95
N ILE A 56 1.14 12.65 -9.89
CA ILE A 56 0.43 13.20 -11.06
C ILE A 56 1.43 13.57 -12.17
N ALA A 57 2.59 14.14 -11.81
CA ALA A 57 3.62 14.50 -12.78
C ALA A 57 4.21 13.25 -13.47
N VAL A 58 4.50 12.19 -12.70
CA VAL A 58 4.94 10.90 -13.25
C VAL A 58 3.88 10.31 -14.18
N TYR A 59 2.61 10.30 -13.75
CA TYR A 59 1.50 9.82 -14.57
C TYR A 59 1.37 10.60 -15.88
N ASN A 60 1.47 11.93 -15.82
CA ASN A 60 1.38 12.77 -17.02
C ASN A 60 2.56 12.55 -17.97
N ASP A 61 3.76 12.28 -17.44
CA ASP A 61 4.94 11.98 -18.25
C ASP A 61 4.85 10.61 -18.91
N LEU A 62 4.32 9.60 -18.23
CA LEU A 62 4.16 8.25 -18.78
C LEU A 62 3.05 8.18 -19.84
N ASN A 63 2.02 9.03 -19.73
CA ASN A 63 0.86 9.01 -20.63
C ASN A 63 0.91 10.11 -21.71
N GLY A 64 1.96 10.92 -21.77
CA GLY A 64 2.01 12.07 -22.67
C GLY A 64 0.93 13.12 -22.39
N ASN A 65 0.42 13.18 -21.16
CA ASN A 65 -0.51 14.22 -20.70
C ASN A 65 0.23 15.43 -20.08
N ASN A 66 1.54 15.53 -20.33
CA ASN A 66 2.35 16.70 -19.97
C ASN A 66 2.21 17.84 -21.00
N LYS A 67 2.81 19.00 -20.70
CA LYS A 67 2.73 20.20 -21.55
C LYS A 67 3.20 19.96 -23.00
N GLU A 68 4.10 19.00 -23.20
CA GLU A 68 4.71 18.68 -24.49
C GLU A 68 3.94 17.58 -25.24
N ARG A 69 2.86 17.05 -24.64
CA ARG A 69 2.02 15.98 -25.19
C ARG A 69 2.79 14.75 -25.68
N ALA A 70 3.89 14.43 -25.00
CA ALA A 70 4.81 13.36 -25.40
C ALA A 70 5.19 12.49 -24.20
N VAL A 71 5.43 11.21 -24.43
CA VAL A 71 5.84 10.28 -23.37
C VAL A 71 7.29 10.55 -22.97
N LYS A 72 7.52 10.71 -21.66
CA LYS A 72 8.81 11.09 -21.05
C LYS A 72 9.26 10.06 -20.02
N PHE A 73 9.65 8.88 -20.49
CA PHE A 73 10.08 7.77 -19.63
C PHE A 73 11.25 8.12 -18.72
N ALA A 74 12.25 8.85 -19.22
CA ALA A 74 13.43 9.23 -18.43
C ALA A 74 13.07 10.19 -17.29
N ASP A 75 12.20 11.17 -17.54
CA ASP A 75 11.76 12.14 -16.53
C ASP A 75 10.85 11.49 -15.48
N ALA A 76 9.97 10.58 -15.92
CA ALA A 76 9.15 9.78 -15.02
C ALA A 76 10.02 8.90 -14.11
N ALA A 77 11.02 8.20 -14.67
CA ALA A 77 11.94 7.36 -13.91
C ALA A 77 12.75 8.17 -12.89
N ALA A 78 13.25 9.34 -13.26
CA ALA A 78 13.96 10.24 -12.36
C ALA A 78 13.07 10.76 -11.21
N LYS A 79 11.80 11.10 -11.51
CA LYS A 79 10.83 11.55 -10.51
C LYS A 79 10.45 10.43 -9.54
N VAL A 80 10.25 9.21 -10.03
CA VAL A 80 10.02 8.03 -9.19
C VAL A 80 11.23 7.78 -8.29
N HIS A 81 12.44 7.79 -8.85
CA HIS A 81 13.67 7.60 -8.08
C HIS A 81 13.85 8.66 -6.97
N ASN A 82 13.55 9.93 -7.27
CA ASN A 82 13.62 11.00 -6.27
C ASN A 82 12.53 10.89 -5.20
N LEU A 83 11.35 10.40 -5.57
CA LEU A 83 10.25 10.13 -4.66
C LEU A 83 10.62 8.99 -3.69
N VAL A 84 11.18 7.90 -4.20
CA VAL A 84 11.68 6.78 -3.40
C VAL A 84 12.80 7.24 -2.45
N ASN A 85 13.82 7.94 -2.95
CA ASN A 85 14.93 8.43 -2.12
C ASN A 85 14.49 9.49 -1.09
N GLY A 86 13.46 10.28 -1.38
CA GLY A 86 12.87 11.25 -0.46
C GLY A 86 12.09 10.58 0.68
N LEU A 87 11.48 9.43 0.41
CA LEU A 87 10.84 8.58 1.41
C LEU A 87 11.90 7.87 2.29
N GLU A 88 12.99 7.37 1.70
CA GLU A 88 14.04 6.67 2.45
C GLU A 88 14.79 7.54 3.48
N LYS A 89 14.90 8.85 3.24
CA LYS A 89 15.69 9.77 4.10
C LYS A 89 14.95 10.31 5.33
N ASN A 90 13.64 10.09 5.45
CA ASN A 90 12.79 10.65 6.52
C ASN A 90 11.93 9.60 7.23
N LEU A 91 12.43 8.36 7.40
CA LEU A 91 11.70 7.30 8.11
C LEU A 91 12.37 7.03 9.46
N LYS A 92 12.03 7.79 10.50
CA LYS A 92 12.16 7.29 11.87
C LYS A 92 11.07 6.24 12.14
N PHE A 93 11.30 5.39 13.14
CA PHE A 93 10.38 4.29 13.49
C PHE A 93 8.95 4.77 13.86
N GLN A 94 8.83 5.99 14.41
CA GLN A 94 7.55 6.68 14.66
C GLN A 94 6.88 7.23 13.37
N GLU A 95 7.59 7.22 12.25
CA GLU A 95 7.24 7.84 10.97
C GLU A 95 6.96 6.79 9.88
N ALA A 96 6.69 5.53 10.24
CA ALA A 96 6.24 4.49 9.29
C ALA A 96 4.71 4.30 9.34
N PRO A 97 3.89 5.33 9.00
CA PRO A 97 2.45 5.28 9.18
C PRO A 97 1.80 4.17 8.33
N VAL A 98 2.45 3.74 7.23
CA VAL A 98 2.01 2.59 6.43
C VAL A 98 2.01 1.30 7.25
N LEU A 99 3.09 1.04 7.99
CA LEU A 99 3.22 -0.16 8.83
C LEU A 99 2.32 -0.07 10.06
N ARG A 100 2.22 1.12 10.67
CA ARG A 100 1.30 1.37 11.79
C ARG A 100 -0.16 1.17 11.36
N TYR A 101 -0.52 1.61 10.16
CA TYR A 101 -1.86 1.40 9.59
C TYR A 101 -2.12 -0.08 9.31
N CYS A 102 -1.15 -0.81 8.72
CA CYS A 102 -1.24 -2.25 8.54
C CYS A 102 -1.45 -3.00 9.86
N ALA A 103 -0.78 -2.57 10.94
CA ALA A 103 -0.88 -3.21 12.26
C ALA A 103 -2.30 -3.20 12.85
N LEU A 104 -3.17 -2.30 12.37
CA LEU A 104 -4.58 -2.26 12.75
C LEU A 104 -5.36 -3.44 12.16
N TYR A 105 -5.00 -3.88 10.95
CA TYR A 105 -5.68 -4.93 10.17
C TYR A 105 -5.00 -6.29 10.27
N ILE A 106 -3.71 -6.34 10.61
CA ILE A 106 -2.94 -7.58 10.77
C ILE A 106 -2.96 -7.99 12.24
N ASN A 107 -3.57 -9.12 12.58
CA ASN A 107 -3.75 -9.58 13.96
C ASN A 107 -2.96 -10.85 14.25
N ALA A 108 -2.29 -10.88 15.41
CA ALA A 108 -1.70 -12.10 15.91
C ALA A 108 -2.79 -13.08 16.35
N GLU A 109 -2.48 -14.38 16.28
CA GLU A 109 -3.33 -15.42 16.84
C GLU A 109 -3.60 -15.14 18.34
N GLY A 110 -4.87 -15.16 18.75
CA GLY A 110 -5.28 -14.85 20.13
C GLY A 110 -5.29 -13.37 20.53
N GLU A 111 -4.98 -12.44 19.63
CA GLU A 111 -4.99 -10.99 19.93
C GLU A 111 -6.40 -10.44 20.21
N ASP A 112 -6.54 -9.55 21.22
CA ASP A 112 -7.77 -8.78 21.41
C ASP A 112 -7.94 -7.74 20.28
N ARG A 113 -8.97 -7.96 19.47
CA ARG A 113 -9.33 -7.12 18.31
C ARG A 113 -10.08 -5.85 18.69
N ARG A 114 -10.52 -5.71 19.93
CA ARG A 114 -11.32 -4.55 20.38
C ARG A 114 -10.46 -3.31 20.55
N THR A 115 -9.21 -3.45 20.95
CA THR A 115 -8.28 -2.34 21.19
C THR A 115 -6.92 -2.62 20.56
N ILE A 116 -6.13 -1.56 20.43
CA ILE A 116 -4.71 -1.65 20.09
C ILE A 116 -4.00 -0.45 20.70
N ASP A 117 -2.75 -0.63 21.11
CA ASP A 117 -1.88 0.40 21.66
C ASP A 117 -0.56 0.46 20.88
N GLU A 118 0.23 1.50 21.13
CA GLU A 118 1.49 1.74 20.42
C GLU A 118 2.52 0.64 20.68
N GLU A 119 2.52 0.05 21.88
CA GLU A 119 3.42 -1.05 22.23
C GLU A 119 3.14 -2.27 21.36
N ARG A 120 1.86 -2.62 21.17
CA ARG A 120 1.47 -3.74 20.32
C ARG A 120 1.75 -3.47 18.85
N ILE A 121 1.52 -2.25 18.37
CA ILE A 121 1.88 -1.86 17.00
C ILE A 121 3.39 -2.01 16.78
N THR A 122 4.19 -1.45 17.68
CA THR A 122 5.66 -1.52 17.65
C THR A 122 6.14 -2.96 17.64
N LYS A 123 5.58 -3.81 18.51
CA LYS A 123 5.92 -5.23 18.59
C LYS A 123 5.68 -5.94 17.26
N LYS A 124 4.51 -5.74 16.63
CA LYS A 124 4.19 -6.35 15.34
C LYS A 124 5.20 -5.96 14.26
N ILE A 125 5.55 -4.69 14.19
CA ILE A 125 6.51 -4.18 13.19
C ILE A 125 7.89 -4.81 13.41
N ASN A 126 8.35 -4.90 14.67
CA ASN A 126 9.59 -5.60 14.99
C ASN A 126 9.53 -7.07 14.59
N ASP A 127 8.41 -7.76 14.84
CA ASP A 127 8.23 -9.16 14.44
C ASP A 127 8.32 -9.32 12.91
N TRP A 128 7.78 -8.38 12.13
CA TRP A 128 7.88 -8.38 10.67
C TRP A 128 9.30 -8.08 10.17
N GLN A 129 9.99 -7.17 10.83
CA GLN A 129 11.38 -6.83 10.52
C GLN A 129 12.31 -8.03 10.80
N GLU A 130 12.19 -8.66 11.97
CA GLU A 130 12.93 -9.87 12.34
C GLU A 130 12.55 -11.07 11.46
N GLY A 131 11.30 -11.12 11.01
CA GLY A 131 10.82 -12.10 10.03
C GLY A 131 11.36 -11.90 8.61
N GLY A 132 12.04 -10.78 8.33
CA GLY A 132 12.62 -10.50 7.01
C GLY A 132 11.57 -10.17 5.95
N TYR A 133 10.51 -9.45 6.30
CA TYR A 133 9.49 -9.03 5.35
C TYR A 133 9.82 -7.71 4.65
N ASP A 134 9.56 -7.63 3.35
CA ASP A 134 9.65 -6.36 2.61
C ASP A 134 8.47 -5.43 2.91
N PHE A 135 8.67 -4.15 2.60
CA PHE A 135 7.67 -3.11 2.74
C PHE A 135 6.57 -3.15 1.66
N GLN A 136 6.86 -3.73 0.49
CA GLN A 136 5.98 -3.67 -0.69
C GLN A 136 4.63 -4.32 -0.41
N GLY A 137 4.62 -5.49 0.24
CA GLY A 137 3.38 -6.18 0.58
C GLY A 137 2.48 -5.35 1.53
N PHE A 138 3.08 -4.68 2.51
CA PHE A 138 2.35 -3.80 3.44
C PHE A 138 1.79 -2.56 2.74
N PHE A 139 2.57 -1.94 1.86
CA PHE A 139 2.10 -0.79 1.09
C PHE A 139 0.87 -1.14 0.23
N LEU A 140 0.90 -2.28 -0.45
CA LEU A 140 -0.25 -2.77 -1.23
C LEU A 140 -1.46 -3.10 -0.35
N LEU A 141 -1.24 -3.60 0.87
CA LEU A 141 -2.32 -3.81 1.82
C LEU A 141 -2.99 -2.49 2.20
N VAL A 142 -2.21 -1.45 2.53
CA VAL A 142 -2.77 -0.12 2.84
C VAL A 142 -3.66 0.38 1.70
N LEU A 143 -3.21 0.27 0.44
CA LEU A 143 -4.02 0.68 -0.71
C LEU A 143 -5.33 -0.10 -0.86
N SER A 144 -5.35 -1.38 -0.46
CA SER A 144 -6.54 -2.23 -0.58
C SER A 144 -7.56 -1.99 0.54
N VAL A 145 -7.11 -1.56 1.73
CA VAL A 145 -7.97 -1.34 2.90
C VAL A 145 -8.36 0.12 3.13
N LEU A 146 -7.58 1.09 2.63
CA LEU A 146 -7.88 2.52 2.78
C LEU A 146 -9.26 2.87 2.20
N PRO A 147 -10.24 3.30 3.00
CA PRO A 147 -11.61 3.52 2.52
C PRO A 147 -11.72 4.55 1.38
N SER A 148 -10.91 5.61 1.44
CA SER A 148 -10.82 6.66 0.43
C SER A 148 -10.23 6.17 -0.89
N VAL A 149 -9.26 5.25 -0.84
CA VAL A 149 -8.58 4.68 -2.00
C VAL A 149 -9.34 3.48 -2.56
N ARG A 150 -10.09 2.75 -1.72
CA ARG A 150 -10.78 1.50 -2.07
C ARG A 150 -11.74 1.67 -3.24
N LYS A 151 -12.49 2.78 -3.30
CA LYS A 151 -13.43 3.05 -4.40
C LYS A 151 -12.72 3.26 -5.74
N ASP A 152 -11.60 3.98 -5.74
CA ASP A 152 -10.84 4.27 -6.95
C ASP A 152 -9.94 3.09 -7.35
N TYR A 153 -9.39 2.33 -6.39
CA TYR A 153 -8.63 1.11 -6.63
C TYR A 153 -9.50 -0.03 -7.19
N ILE A 154 -10.69 -0.26 -6.63
CA ILE A 154 -11.64 -1.24 -7.18
C ILE A 154 -12.00 -0.88 -8.61
N ARG A 155 -12.26 0.41 -8.90
CA ARG A 155 -12.54 0.88 -10.26
C ARG A 155 -11.35 0.63 -11.19
N PHE A 156 -10.14 0.99 -10.78
CA PHE A 156 -8.91 0.77 -11.56
C PHE A 156 -8.66 -0.71 -11.89
N ILE A 157 -8.80 -1.61 -10.91
CA ILE A 157 -8.66 -3.06 -11.12
C ILE A 157 -9.74 -3.60 -12.06
N GLN A 158 -10.98 -3.12 -11.93
CA GLN A 158 -12.07 -3.50 -12.83
C GLN A 158 -11.84 -3.01 -14.27
N ASP A 159 -11.25 -1.83 -14.45
CA ASP A 159 -10.96 -1.28 -15.77
C ASP A 159 -9.82 -2.04 -16.46
N ILE A 160 -8.75 -2.38 -15.74
CA ILE A 160 -7.68 -3.26 -16.25
C ILE A 160 -8.23 -4.63 -16.65
N SER A 161 -9.13 -5.21 -15.84
CA SER A 161 -9.74 -6.50 -16.12
C SER A 161 -10.64 -6.49 -17.36
N LYS A 162 -11.20 -5.33 -17.73
CA LYS A 162 -12.00 -5.17 -18.95
C LYS A 162 -11.13 -5.01 -20.19
N GLU A 163 -10.00 -4.31 -20.07
CA GLU A 163 -9.04 -4.14 -21.18
C GLU A 163 -8.28 -5.43 -21.52
N SER A 164 -8.17 -6.36 -20.57
CA SER A 164 -7.49 -7.66 -20.75
C SER A 164 -8.37 -8.77 -21.32
N GLN A 165 -9.64 -8.48 -21.68
CA GLN A 165 -10.48 -9.40 -22.44
C GLN A 165 -10.03 -9.43 -23.92
N PRO A 166 -9.69 -10.59 -24.50
CA PRO A 166 -9.28 -10.68 -25.89
C PRO A 166 -10.45 -10.24 -26.79
N LYS A 167 -10.20 -9.26 -27.66
CA LYS A 167 -11.16 -8.85 -28.70
C LYS A 167 -11.45 -10.06 -29.58
N GLU A 168 -12.68 -10.61 -29.48
CA GLU A 168 -13.16 -11.60 -30.43
C GLU A 168 -13.00 -11.05 -31.86
N SER A 169 -12.26 -11.80 -32.68
CA SER A 169 -12.02 -11.43 -34.06
C SER A 169 -13.35 -11.45 -34.82
N PRO A 170 -13.65 -10.45 -35.67
CA PRO A 170 -14.89 -10.47 -36.43
C PRO A 170 -14.90 -11.68 -37.35
N LYS A 171 -15.91 -12.54 -37.18
CA LYS A 171 -16.19 -13.65 -38.10
C LYS A 171 -16.33 -13.07 -39.50
N LYS A 172 -15.42 -13.47 -40.40
CA LYS A 172 -15.60 -13.25 -41.84
C LYS A 172 -16.75 -14.15 -42.27
N GLU A 173 -17.91 -13.58 -42.53
CA GLU A 173 -18.96 -14.24 -43.30
C GLU A 173 -18.51 -14.34 -44.76
N ALA A 174 -18.65 -15.54 -45.31
CA ALA A 174 -18.29 -15.93 -46.67
C ALA A 174 -19.53 -15.89 -47.57
#